data_AF-A0A8S2MBP2-F1
#
_entry.id   AF-A0A8S2MBP2-F1
#
_cell.length_a   1.000
_cell.length_b   1.000
_cell.length_c   1.000
_cell.angle_alpha   90.00
_cell.angle_beta   90.00
_cell.angle_gamma   90.00
#
_symmetry.space_group_name_H-M   'P 1'
#
loop_
_entity.id
_entity.type
_entity.pdbx_description
1 polymer ?
#
loop_
_entity_poly.entity_id
_entity_poly.type
_entity_poly.pdbx_seq_one_letter_code
_entity_poly.pdbx_strand_id
1 'polypeptide(L)'
;MLSTEKYEFDPSYRGQTGSSIGVSTVGFRSNKYNTNEWHENNYAKYHQTFSDRDASEKQRWQATRTENETLALSQQTQALSTKKLQQRLHDINFWKFELNRMIEDVRNETDLLVAQKKRLTNSLDGTEAPLHIATECLANRDRRYGEDRVVDGVEVGLLKEVEIINNTLKAIADNENKIDMLRASIRAKEAPLKVSQTRLNDRRARPGIESCHDPTQDHLVGEVYQLSQSVDNLTRELREAESNLKKLRDDHQMLVKEIEMKKNSLYIDQQKSMAVRMRYPSVQRLLGYNA
;
A
#
# COMPACT_ATOMS: atom_id res chain seq x y z
N MET A 1 31.19 -109.17 1.20
CA MET A 1 31.23 -109.27 2.66
C MET A 1 30.99 -107.91 3.25
N LEU A 2 29.83 -107.69 3.87
CA LEU A 2 29.59 -106.77 4.99
C LEU A 2 28.24 -107.20 5.57
N SER A 3 28.26 -107.54 6.85
CA SER A 3 27.21 -108.24 7.60
C SER A 3 25.92 -107.41 7.66
N THR A 4 24.80 -108.01 7.25
CA THR A 4 23.45 -107.48 7.48
C THR A 4 23.00 -107.96 8.85
N GLU A 5 23.38 -107.26 9.92
CA GLU A 5 22.73 -107.45 11.22
C GLU A 5 21.35 -106.78 11.17
N LYS A 6 20.32 -107.60 10.97
CA LYS A 6 18.94 -107.21 11.23
C LYS A 6 18.81 -106.99 12.74
N TYR A 7 18.71 -105.74 13.15
CA TYR A 7 18.20 -105.42 14.49
C TYR A 7 16.74 -105.86 14.56
N GLU A 8 16.48 -106.92 15.31
CA GLU A 8 15.13 -107.34 15.69
C GLU A 8 14.53 -106.28 16.60
N PHE A 9 13.38 -105.74 16.19
CA PHE A 9 12.57 -104.86 17.02
C PHE A 9 11.91 -105.70 18.11
N ASP A 10 12.39 -105.58 19.35
CA ASP A 10 11.76 -106.19 20.52
C ASP A 10 10.56 -105.34 20.95
N PRO A 11 9.31 -105.84 20.80
CA PRO A 11 8.10 -105.09 21.14
C PRO A 11 7.89 -104.96 22.65
N SER A 12 8.78 -105.50 23.49
CA SER A 12 8.69 -105.45 24.95
C SER A 12 9.34 -104.22 25.59
N TYR A 13 10.07 -103.39 24.84
CA TYR A 13 10.69 -102.18 25.39
C TYR A 13 9.68 -101.06 25.61
N ARG A 14 8.96 -101.12 26.73
CA ARG A 14 8.27 -99.97 27.31
C ARG A 14 9.29 -99.13 28.05
N GLY A 15 9.63 -97.95 27.51
CA GLY A 15 10.32 -96.92 28.27
C GLY A 15 9.58 -96.71 29.60
N GLN A 16 10.34 -96.67 30.70
CA GLN A 16 9.81 -96.52 32.05
C GLN A 16 8.88 -95.30 32.13
N THR A 17 7.58 -95.56 32.11
CA THR A 17 6.61 -94.63 32.70
C THR A 17 6.70 -94.86 34.20
N GLY A 18 7.01 -93.79 34.94
CA GLY A 18 7.55 -93.84 36.30
C GLY A 18 6.95 -94.88 37.23
N SER A 19 7.82 -95.55 37.99
CA SER A 19 7.46 -96.47 39.06
C SER A 19 6.73 -95.73 40.19
N SER A 20 5.62 -96.30 40.69
CA SER A 20 4.83 -95.82 41.83
C SER A 20 5.49 -96.06 43.20
N ILE A 21 6.79 -96.35 43.23
CA ILE A 21 7.57 -96.56 44.44
C ILE A 21 8.63 -95.46 44.47
N GLY A 22 8.60 -94.65 45.52
CA GLY A 22 9.38 -93.42 45.72
C GLY A 22 10.89 -93.61 45.78
N VAL A 23 11.49 -94.07 44.69
CA VAL A 23 12.93 -93.97 44.43
C VAL A 23 13.14 -92.70 43.62
N SER A 24 13.88 -91.77 44.19
CA SER A 24 14.20 -90.49 43.56
C SER A 24 15.08 -90.73 42.33
N THR A 25 14.49 -90.70 41.14
CA THR A 25 15.18 -90.88 39.84
C THR A 25 15.94 -89.63 39.40
N VAL A 26 16.52 -88.88 40.33
CA VAL A 26 17.12 -87.56 40.09
C VAL A 26 18.49 -87.64 39.38
N GLY A 27 19.04 -88.84 39.16
CA GLY A 27 20.36 -89.01 38.50
C GLY A 27 20.43 -90.01 37.34
N PHE A 28 19.35 -90.74 37.01
CA PHE A 28 19.35 -91.79 35.97
C PHE A 28 18.45 -91.45 34.78
N ARG A 29 18.25 -90.16 34.47
CA ARG A 29 17.70 -89.79 33.16
C ARG A 29 18.81 -89.94 32.13
N SER A 30 18.67 -90.92 31.24
CA SER A 30 19.47 -90.97 30.01
C SER A 30 19.34 -89.61 29.31
N ASN A 31 20.45 -89.01 28.87
CA ASN A 31 20.46 -87.77 28.04
C ASN A 31 19.78 -87.97 26.66
N LYS A 32 19.16 -89.12 26.42
CA LYS A 32 18.46 -89.49 25.20
C LYS A 32 16.96 -89.47 25.47
N TYR A 33 16.25 -88.69 24.68
CA TYR A 33 14.79 -88.61 24.69
C TYR A 33 14.18 -89.99 24.43
N ASN A 34 13.11 -90.32 25.16
CA ASN A 34 12.24 -91.41 24.72
C ASN A 34 11.42 -90.95 23.50
N THR A 35 10.87 -91.89 22.74
CA THR A 35 10.17 -91.59 21.48
C THR A 35 9.01 -90.60 21.65
N ASN A 36 8.24 -90.68 22.73
CA ASN A 36 7.13 -89.76 23.01
C ASN A 36 7.63 -88.36 23.36
N GLU A 37 8.62 -88.24 24.25
CA GLU A 37 9.23 -86.94 24.60
C GLU A 37 9.90 -86.29 23.38
N TRP A 38 10.48 -87.08 22.46
CA TRP A 38 11.02 -86.59 21.19
C TRP A 38 9.92 -86.07 20.26
N HIS A 39 8.80 -86.80 20.13
CA HIS A 39 7.65 -86.36 19.35
C HIS A 39 7.02 -85.08 19.91
N GLU A 40 6.81 -85.00 21.22
CA GLU A 40 6.26 -83.81 21.90
C GLU A 40 7.17 -82.58 21.72
N ASN A 41 8.49 -82.74 21.86
CA ASN A 41 9.45 -81.66 21.67
C ASN A 41 9.50 -81.18 20.21
N ASN A 42 9.49 -82.10 19.23
CA ASN A 42 9.40 -81.72 17.82
C ASN A 42 8.08 -81.04 17.47
N TYR A 43 6.97 -81.51 18.03
CA TYR A 43 5.66 -80.91 17.81
C TYR A 43 5.60 -79.50 18.41
N ALA A 44 6.12 -79.31 19.62
CA ALA A 44 6.24 -78.00 20.26
C ALA A 44 7.13 -77.04 19.44
N LYS A 45 8.29 -77.52 18.94
CA LYS A 45 9.17 -76.73 18.05
C LYS A 45 8.51 -76.38 16.72
N TYR A 46 7.76 -77.30 16.13
CA TYR A 46 7.01 -77.04 14.90
C TYR A 46 5.96 -75.94 15.12
N HIS A 47 5.19 -76.02 16.19
CA HIS A 47 4.21 -74.98 16.54
C HIS A 47 4.85 -73.64 16.85
N GLN A 48 5.96 -73.63 17.58
CA GLN A 48 6.70 -72.41 17.88
C GLN A 48 7.20 -71.77 16.57
N THR A 49 7.85 -72.53 15.70
CA THR A 49 8.37 -71.98 14.42
C THR A 49 7.24 -71.53 13.49
N PHE A 50 6.09 -72.19 13.50
CA PHE A 50 4.91 -71.74 12.77
C PHE A 50 4.38 -70.41 13.32
N SER A 51 4.24 -70.29 14.64
CA SER A 51 3.81 -69.04 15.31
C SER A 51 4.80 -67.90 15.07
N ASP A 52 6.10 -68.17 15.11
CA ASP A 52 7.15 -67.17 14.85
C ASP A 52 7.12 -66.69 13.39
N ARG A 53 6.85 -67.60 12.44
CA ARG A 53 6.69 -67.24 11.03
C ARG A 53 5.45 -66.36 10.81
N ASP A 54 4.31 -66.74 11.37
CA ASP A 54 3.07 -65.94 11.28
C ASP A 54 3.25 -64.55 11.90
N ALA A 55 3.87 -64.48 13.09
CA ALA A 55 4.19 -63.21 13.74
C ALA A 55 5.13 -62.34 12.88
N SER A 56 6.14 -62.94 12.27
CA SER A 56 7.09 -62.24 11.37
C SER A 56 6.41 -61.73 10.10
N GLU A 57 5.55 -62.54 9.47
CA GLU A 57 4.78 -62.12 8.28
C GLU A 57 3.85 -60.96 8.63
N LYS A 58 3.17 -61.03 9.78
CA LYS A 58 2.31 -59.94 10.27
C LYS A 58 3.10 -58.66 10.56
N GLN A 59 4.27 -58.76 11.17
CA GLN A 59 5.15 -57.60 11.41
C GLN A 59 5.61 -56.97 10.10
N ARG A 60 6.03 -57.77 9.11
CA ARG A 60 6.42 -57.25 7.79
C ARG A 60 5.26 -56.55 7.11
N TRP A 61 4.07 -57.14 7.14
CA TRP A 61 2.86 -56.51 6.59
C TRP A 61 2.54 -55.18 7.27
N GLN A 62 2.61 -55.13 8.61
CA GLN A 62 2.40 -53.88 9.37
C GLN A 62 3.47 -52.82 9.05
N ALA A 63 4.73 -53.22 8.91
CA ALA A 63 5.82 -52.32 8.57
C ALA A 63 5.61 -51.71 7.17
N THR A 64 5.36 -52.54 6.15
CA THR A 64 5.09 -52.08 4.78
C THR A 64 3.85 -51.20 4.71
N ARG A 65 2.79 -51.53 5.46
CA ARG A 65 1.59 -50.69 5.54
C ARG A 65 1.92 -49.30 6.11
N THR A 66 2.62 -49.27 7.25
CA THR A 66 3.00 -48.03 7.92
C THR A 66 3.92 -47.18 7.05
N GLU A 67 4.87 -47.80 6.35
CA GLU A 67 5.73 -47.14 5.38
C GLU A 67 4.92 -46.49 4.24
N ASN A 68 3.99 -47.23 3.64
CA ASN A 68 3.13 -46.69 2.58
C ASN A 68 2.23 -45.54 3.08
N GLU A 69 1.64 -45.67 4.26
CA GLU A 69 0.79 -44.62 4.86
C GLU A 69 1.61 -43.36 5.18
N THR A 70 2.81 -43.52 5.77
CA THR A 70 3.70 -42.39 6.07
C THR A 70 4.24 -41.71 4.81
N LEU A 71 4.59 -42.49 3.77
CA LEU A 71 5.01 -41.96 2.48
C LEU A 71 3.89 -41.15 1.81
N ALA A 72 2.68 -41.70 1.75
CA ALA A 72 1.53 -41.02 1.15
C ALA A 72 1.20 -39.70 1.87
N LEU A 73 1.20 -39.72 3.21
CA LEU A 73 0.97 -38.52 4.01
C LEU A 73 2.07 -37.48 3.81
N SER A 74 3.33 -37.91 3.75
CA SER A 74 4.47 -37.02 3.50
C SER A 74 4.39 -36.36 2.12
N GLN A 75 4.12 -37.14 1.07
CA GLN A 75 3.94 -36.62 -0.29
C GLN A 75 2.77 -35.63 -0.39
N GLN A 76 1.64 -35.96 0.22
CA GLN A 76 0.47 -35.06 0.26
C GLN A 76 0.81 -33.75 0.99
N THR A 77 1.45 -33.84 2.15
CA THR A 77 1.86 -32.66 2.95
C THR A 77 2.85 -31.79 2.17
N GLN A 78 3.82 -32.40 1.49
CA GLN A 78 4.78 -31.68 0.65
C GLN A 78 4.09 -30.98 -0.52
N ALA A 79 3.13 -31.64 -1.19
CA ALA A 79 2.39 -31.06 -2.31
C ALA A 79 1.53 -29.86 -1.85
N LEU A 80 0.83 -29.99 -0.72
CA LEU A 80 0.05 -28.90 -0.12
C LEU A 80 0.94 -27.73 0.27
N SER A 81 2.09 -27.99 0.88
CA SER A 81 3.06 -26.97 1.26
C SER A 81 3.63 -26.24 0.04
N THR A 82 3.99 -26.98 -1.00
CA THR A 82 4.46 -26.42 -2.29
C THR A 82 3.41 -25.52 -2.92
N LYS A 83 2.14 -25.94 -2.95
CA LYS A 83 1.02 -25.12 -3.47
C LYS A 83 0.84 -23.83 -2.66
N LYS A 84 0.88 -23.90 -1.32
CA LYS A 84 0.79 -22.72 -0.46
C LYS A 84 1.95 -21.76 -0.67
N LEU A 85 3.17 -22.26 -0.87
CA LEU A 85 4.33 -21.44 -1.19
C LEU A 85 4.17 -20.74 -2.56
N GLN A 86 3.65 -21.43 -3.57
CA GLN A 86 3.35 -20.84 -4.87
C GLN A 86 2.31 -19.72 -4.79
N GLN A 87 1.23 -19.93 -4.01
CA GLN A 87 0.21 -18.90 -3.78
C GLN A 87 0.83 -17.67 -3.10
N ARG A 88 1.61 -17.86 -2.03
CA ARG A 88 2.30 -16.75 -1.35
C ARG A 88 3.26 -16.01 -2.28
N LEU A 89 3.99 -16.73 -3.14
CA LEU A 89 4.87 -16.10 -4.13
C LEU A 89 4.09 -15.25 -5.12
N HIS A 90 2.94 -15.75 -5.59
CA HIS A 90 2.05 -14.99 -6.48
C HIS A 90 1.55 -13.71 -5.80
N ASP A 91 1.05 -13.81 -4.56
CA ASP A 91 0.56 -12.65 -3.80
C ASP A 91 1.66 -11.62 -3.58
N ILE A 92 2.87 -12.05 -3.18
CA ILE A 92 4.02 -11.17 -2.99
C ILE A 92 4.37 -10.45 -4.29
N ASN A 93 4.42 -11.16 -5.41
CA ASN A 93 4.73 -10.57 -6.71
C ASN A 93 3.64 -9.60 -7.17
N PHE A 94 2.37 -9.94 -6.96
CA PHE A 94 1.24 -9.07 -7.27
C PHE A 94 1.32 -7.76 -6.48
N TRP A 95 1.49 -7.83 -5.16
CA TRP A 95 1.60 -6.64 -4.33
C TRP A 95 2.86 -5.83 -4.61
N LYS A 96 3.98 -6.49 -4.91
CA LYS A 96 5.18 -5.81 -5.38
C LYS A 96 4.91 -5.04 -6.67
N PHE A 97 4.19 -5.62 -7.63
CA PHE A 97 3.84 -4.93 -8.87
C PHE A 97 2.94 -3.72 -8.62
N GLU A 98 1.86 -3.89 -7.86
CA GLU A 98 0.93 -2.80 -7.52
C GLU A 98 1.63 -1.65 -6.78
N LEU A 99 2.48 -1.97 -5.79
CA LEU A 99 3.25 -0.95 -5.07
C LEU A 99 4.21 -0.19 -6.00
N ASN A 100 4.90 -0.89 -6.91
CA ASN A 100 5.77 -0.22 -7.88
C ASN A 100 4.98 0.68 -8.84
N ARG A 101 3.79 0.27 -9.29
CA ARG A 101 2.91 1.12 -10.11
C ARG A 101 2.52 2.39 -9.35
N MET A 102 2.06 2.25 -8.11
CA MET A 102 1.65 3.40 -7.29
C MET A 102 2.80 4.36 -7.00
N ILE A 103 4.01 3.85 -6.76
CA ILE A 103 5.22 4.68 -6.61
C ILE A 103 5.46 5.50 -7.87
N GLU A 104 5.33 4.89 -9.05
CA GLU A 104 5.52 5.57 -10.32
C GLU A 104 4.45 6.63 -10.58
N ASP A 105 3.18 6.33 -10.27
CA ASP A 105 2.08 7.28 -10.37
C ASP A 105 2.33 8.54 -9.52
N VAL A 106 2.76 8.35 -8.26
CA VAL A 106 3.09 9.46 -7.35
C VAL A 106 4.32 10.25 -7.81
N ARG A 107 5.32 9.58 -8.39
CA ARG A 107 6.48 10.26 -8.99
C ARG A 107 6.07 11.15 -10.16
N ASN A 108 5.26 10.62 -11.06
CA ASN A 108 4.74 11.37 -12.21
C ASN A 108 3.93 12.60 -11.77
N GLU A 109 3.08 12.45 -10.75
CA GLU A 109 2.35 13.58 -10.16
C GLU A 109 3.30 14.61 -9.53
N THR A 110 4.33 14.16 -8.81
CA THR A 110 5.34 15.04 -8.22
C THR A 110 6.06 15.85 -9.28
N ASP A 111 6.51 15.23 -10.37
CA ASP A 111 7.19 15.92 -11.46
C ASP A 111 6.30 16.97 -12.14
N LEU A 112 5.02 16.64 -12.33
CA LEU A 112 4.03 17.57 -12.88
C LEU A 112 3.80 18.77 -11.95
N LEU A 113 3.71 18.55 -10.64
CA LEU A 113 3.59 19.61 -9.64
C LEU A 113 4.85 20.49 -9.56
N VAL A 114 6.03 19.89 -9.65
CA VAL A 114 7.32 20.63 -9.68
C VAL A 114 7.40 21.51 -10.93
N ALA A 115 7.03 20.98 -12.10
CA ALA A 115 6.99 21.75 -13.33
C ALA A 115 6.00 22.92 -13.25
N GLN A 116 4.82 22.69 -12.68
CA GLN A 116 3.84 23.75 -12.42
C GLN A 116 4.40 24.81 -11.47
N LYS A 117 5.01 24.42 -10.34
CA LYS A 117 5.65 25.36 -9.39
C LYS A 117 6.68 26.24 -10.09
N LYS A 118 7.55 25.67 -10.91
CA LYS A 118 8.56 26.44 -11.66
C LYS A 118 7.92 27.44 -12.63
N ARG A 119 6.87 27.03 -13.35
CA ARG A 119 6.11 27.92 -14.24
C ARG A 119 5.51 29.10 -13.47
N LEU A 120 5.04 28.85 -12.24
CA LEU A 120 4.46 29.87 -11.37
C LEU A 120 5.49 30.86 -10.83
N THR A 121 6.64 30.37 -10.36
CA THR A 121 7.73 31.25 -9.90
C THR A 121 8.17 32.19 -11.02
N ASN A 122 8.41 31.65 -12.22
CA ASN A 122 8.76 32.49 -13.38
C ASN A 122 7.68 33.51 -13.74
N SER A 123 6.39 33.17 -13.54
CA SER A 123 5.30 34.09 -13.80
C SER A 123 5.18 35.17 -12.73
N LEU A 124 5.52 34.88 -11.47
CA LEU A 124 5.56 35.85 -10.37
C LEU A 124 6.69 36.85 -10.57
N ASP A 125 7.90 36.36 -10.87
CA ASP A 125 9.06 37.21 -11.15
C ASP A 125 8.80 38.14 -12.37
N GLY A 126 8.01 37.66 -13.34
CA GLY A 126 7.58 38.45 -14.49
C GLY A 126 6.67 39.64 -14.17
N THR A 127 6.10 39.74 -12.95
CA THR A 127 5.14 40.80 -12.56
C THR A 127 5.75 41.96 -11.81
N GLU A 128 6.93 41.75 -11.22
CA GLU A 128 7.61 42.78 -10.44
C GLU A 128 7.96 43.99 -11.33
N ALA A 129 8.46 43.72 -12.54
CA ALA A 129 8.81 44.78 -13.49
C ALA A 129 7.59 45.55 -14.05
N PRO A 130 6.51 44.91 -14.54
CA PRO A 130 5.29 45.61 -14.96
C PRO A 130 4.63 46.45 -13.87
N LEU A 131 4.54 45.93 -12.64
CA LEU A 131 3.98 46.67 -11.51
C LEU A 131 4.82 47.91 -11.20
N HIS A 132 6.14 47.76 -11.21
CA HIS A 132 7.07 48.87 -11.03
C HIS A 132 6.89 49.94 -12.11
N ILE A 133 6.81 49.53 -13.38
CA ILE A 133 6.59 50.43 -14.51
C ILE A 133 5.25 51.16 -14.37
N ALA A 134 4.14 50.46 -14.11
CA ALA A 134 2.83 51.09 -13.93
C ALA A 134 2.81 52.09 -12.77
N THR A 135 3.51 51.78 -11.67
CA THR A 135 3.68 52.69 -10.53
C THR A 135 4.47 53.94 -10.93
N GLU A 136 5.56 53.80 -11.70
CA GLU A 136 6.30 54.94 -12.25
C GLU A 136 5.49 55.77 -13.26
N CYS A 137 4.62 55.13 -14.05
CA CYS A 137 3.73 55.82 -14.99
C CYS A 137 2.80 56.79 -14.27
N LEU A 138 2.22 56.34 -13.15
CA LEU A 138 1.34 57.13 -12.31
C LEU A 138 2.12 58.25 -11.62
N ALA A 139 3.27 57.93 -11.03
CA ALA A 139 4.14 58.92 -10.38
C ALA A 139 4.59 60.05 -11.32
N ASN A 140 4.79 59.76 -12.61
CA ASN A 140 5.11 60.79 -13.61
C ASN A 140 3.90 61.65 -14.01
N ARG A 141 2.69 61.08 -14.04
CA ARG A 141 1.46 61.83 -14.32
C ARG A 141 1.08 62.75 -13.17
N ASP A 142 1.32 62.32 -11.93
CA ASP A 142 1.16 63.15 -10.73
C ASP A 142 2.07 64.39 -10.72
N ARG A 143 3.15 64.38 -11.50
CA ARG A 143 4.06 65.52 -11.65
C ARG A 143 3.60 66.55 -12.69
N ARG A 144 2.48 66.34 -13.39
CA ARG A 144 1.89 67.35 -14.30
C ARG A 144 1.42 68.57 -13.49
N TYR A 145 1.59 69.78 -14.04
CA TYR A 145 1.32 71.04 -13.34
C TYR A 145 0.32 71.92 -14.11
N GLY A 146 -0.41 72.77 -13.38
CA GLY A 146 -1.31 73.77 -13.97
C GLY A 146 -2.46 73.15 -14.76
N GLU A 147 -2.76 73.74 -15.92
CA GLU A 147 -3.85 73.31 -16.81
C GLU A 147 -3.66 71.89 -17.41
N ASP A 148 -2.45 71.34 -17.36
CA ASP A 148 -2.13 69.96 -17.84
C ASP A 148 -2.34 68.89 -16.75
N ARG A 149 -2.72 69.29 -15.52
CA ARG A 149 -3.11 68.36 -14.45
C ARG A 149 -4.52 67.82 -14.69
N VAL A 150 -4.64 66.96 -15.69
CA VAL A 150 -5.89 66.33 -16.12
C VAL A 150 -5.80 64.82 -15.90
N VAL A 151 -6.83 64.27 -15.28
CA VAL A 151 -7.06 62.82 -15.21
C VAL A 151 -7.48 62.35 -16.60
N ASP A 152 -6.54 61.80 -17.35
CA ASP A 152 -6.78 61.34 -18.72
C ASP A 152 -7.27 59.88 -18.76
N GLY A 153 -7.82 59.46 -19.90
CA GLY A 153 -8.34 58.10 -20.05
C GLY A 153 -7.27 57.00 -19.86
N VAL A 154 -5.98 57.33 -20.02
CA VAL A 154 -4.87 56.42 -19.80
C VAL A 154 -4.57 56.31 -18.31
N GLU A 155 -4.64 57.40 -17.55
CA GLU A 155 -4.52 57.41 -16.09
C GLU A 155 -5.64 56.58 -15.44
N VAL A 156 -6.89 56.77 -15.88
CA VAL A 156 -8.02 55.96 -15.41
C VAL A 156 -7.83 54.47 -15.76
N GLY A 157 -7.34 54.18 -16.98
CA GLY A 157 -7.03 52.81 -17.40
C GLY A 157 -5.93 52.15 -16.57
N LEU A 158 -4.84 52.87 -16.30
CA LEU A 158 -3.71 52.40 -15.49
C LEU A 158 -4.11 52.18 -14.03
N LEU A 159 -4.90 53.07 -13.43
CA LEU A 159 -5.41 52.91 -12.08
C LEU A 159 -6.28 51.64 -11.97
N LYS A 160 -7.13 51.41 -12.97
CA LYS A 160 -7.96 50.20 -13.04
C LYS A 160 -7.13 48.93 -13.24
N GLU A 161 -6.08 48.98 -14.06
CA GLU A 161 -5.15 47.86 -14.25
C GLU A 161 -4.40 47.53 -12.95
N VAL A 162 -3.86 48.53 -12.25
CA VAL A 162 -3.20 48.35 -10.96
C VAL A 162 -4.16 47.79 -9.90
N GLU A 163 -5.40 48.28 -9.87
CA GLU A 163 -6.45 47.76 -9.00
C GLU A 163 -6.76 46.28 -9.31
N ILE A 164 -6.94 45.92 -10.58
CA ILE A 164 -7.21 44.54 -11.00
C ILE A 164 -6.02 43.62 -10.65
N ILE A 165 -4.79 44.07 -10.88
CA ILE A 165 -3.59 43.29 -10.51
C ILE A 165 -3.53 43.07 -9.00
N ASN A 166 -3.71 44.11 -8.20
CA ASN A 166 -3.69 43.96 -6.74
C ASN A 166 -4.83 43.06 -6.23
N ASN A 167 -6.02 43.17 -6.80
CA ASN A 167 -7.16 42.33 -6.45
C ASN A 167 -6.96 40.87 -6.87
N THR A 168 -6.37 40.61 -8.04
CA THR A 168 -6.05 39.25 -8.50
C THR A 168 -4.95 38.62 -7.67
N LEU A 169 -3.88 39.37 -7.35
CA LEU A 169 -2.82 38.91 -6.43
C LEU A 169 -3.37 38.59 -5.04
N LYS A 170 -4.25 39.44 -4.49
CA LYS A 170 -4.92 39.17 -3.22
C LYS A 170 -5.80 37.92 -3.30
N ALA A 171 -6.59 37.75 -4.35
CA ALA A 171 -7.44 36.58 -4.55
C ALA A 171 -6.63 35.27 -4.72
N ILE A 172 -5.43 35.35 -5.28
CA ILE A 172 -4.46 34.24 -5.35
C ILE A 172 -3.99 33.89 -3.93
N ALA A 173 -3.52 34.86 -3.15
CA ALA A 173 -3.05 34.63 -1.78
C ALA A 173 -4.15 34.07 -0.87
N ASP A 174 -5.37 34.59 -0.97
CA ASP A 174 -6.53 34.09 -0.22
C ASP A 174 -6.88 32.65 -0.60
N ASN A 175 -6.80 32.29 -1.90
CA ASN A 175 -7.00 30.90 -2.34
C ASN A 175 -5.90 29.95 -1.87
N GLU A 176 -4.64 30.39 -1.88
CA GLU A 176 -3.50 29.61 -1.37
C GLU A 176 -3.70 29.30 0.12
N ASN A 177 -4.05 30.31 0.93
CA ASN A 177 -4.39 30.12 2.34
C ASN A 177 -5.59 29.17 2.53
N LYS A 178 -6.63 29.30 1.69
CA LYS A 178 -7.80 28.40 1.73
C LYS A 178 -7.41 26.95 1.43
N ILE A 179 -6.55 26.71 0.45
CA ILE A 179 -6.05 25.37 0.09
C ILE A 179 -5.29 24.77 1.26
N ASP A 180 -4.41 25.54 1.93
CA ASP A 180 -3.65 25.05 3.07
C ASP A 180 -4.54 24.71 4.26
N MET A 181 -5.55 25.53 4.54
CA MET A 181 -6.57 25.23 5.56
C MET A 181 -7.38 23.98 5.23
N LEU A 182 -7.82 23.81 3.98
CA LEU A 182 -8.56 22.63 3.54
C LEU A 182 -7.71 21.36 3.66
N ARG A 183 -6.43 21.41 3.25
CA ARG A 183 -5.49 20.30 3.41
C ARG A 183 -5.28 19.93 4.88
N ALA A 184 -5.17 20.91 5.77
CA ALA A 184 -5.07 20.66 7.20
C ALA A 184 -6.35 20.02 7.77
N SER A 185 -7.52 20.50 7.37
CA SER A 185 -8.82 19.96 7.77
C SER A 185 -9.02 18.51 7.31
N ILE A 186 -8.66 18.19 6.06
CA ILE A 186 -8.68 16.82 5.52
C ILE A 186 -7.82 15.90 6.39
N ARG A 187 -6.54 16.26 6.62
CA ARG A 187 -5.64 15.45 7.47
C ARG A 187 -6.19 15.24 8.87
N ALA A 188 -6.80 16.26 9.47
CA ALA A 188 -7.40 16.17 10.79
C ALA A 188 -8.61 15.21 10.85
N LYS A 189 -9.33 15.02 9.74
CA LYS A 189 -10.48 14.10 9.62
C LYS A 189 -10.10 12.70 9.13
N GLU A 190 -9.06 12.57 8.33
CA GLU A 190 -8.52 11.28 7.87
C GLU A 190 -7.96 10.45 9.03
N ALA A 191 -7.30 11.08 10.00
CA ALA A 191 -6.75 10.39 11.17
C ALA A 191 -7.82 9.63 11.98
N PRO A 192 -8.91 10.26 12.46
CA PRO A 192 -9.98 9.55 13.15
C PRO A 192 -10.77 8.60 12.23
N LEU A 193 -10.91 8.90 10.93
CA LEU A 193 -11.52 7.97 9.97
C LEU A 193 -10.75 6.66 9.89
N LYS A 194 -9.43 6.72 9.80
CA LYS A 194 -8.56 5.53 9.75
C LYS A 194 -8.67 4.69 11.02
N VAL A 195 -8.69 5.33 12.19
CA VAL A 195 -8.89 4.63 13.48
C VAL A 195 -10.24 3.92 13.50
N SER A 196 -11.31 4.60 13.10
CA SER A 196 -12.67 4.05 13.09
C SER A 196 -12.80 2.90 12.09
N GLN A 197 -12.16 3.01 10.92
CA GLN A 197 -12.12 1.96 9.91
C GLN A 197 -11.38 0.70 10.41
N THR A 198 -10.22 0.87 11.06
CA THR A 198 -9.48 -0.25 11.66
C THR A 198 -10.32 -0.94 12.72
N ARG A 199 -10.93 -0.18 13.64
CA ARG A 199 -11.83 -0.73 14.67
C ARG A 199 -12.98 -1.51 14.04
N LEU A 200 -13.56 -1.01 12.94
CA LEU A 200 -14.67 -1.68 12.26
C LEU A 200 -14.23 -2.99 11.60
N ASN A 201 -13.05 -3.01 11.00
CA ASN A 201 -12.46 -4.21 10.41
C ASN A 201 -12.18 -5.27 11.47
N ASP A 202 -11.61 -4.88 12.62
CA ASP A 202 -11.34 -5.81 13.73
C ASP A 202 -12.64 -6.45 14.25
N ARG A 203 -13.73 -5.68 14.34
CA ARG A 203 -15.04 -6.21 14.73
C ARG A 203 -15.62 -7.15 13.68
N ARG A 204 -15.48 -6.83 12.39
CA ARG A 204 -15.92 -7.68 11.27
C ARG A 204 -15.14 -9.00 11.17
N ALA A 205 -13.93 -9.05 11.71
CA ALA A 205 -13.07 -10.23 11.68
C ALA A 205 -13.33 -11.23 12.82
N ARG A 206 -14.26 -10.95 13.74
CA ARG A 206 -14.55 -11.82 14.90
C ARG A 206 -15.16 -13.16 14.45
N PRO A 207 -14.67 -14.31 14.97
CA PRO A 207 -15.14 -15.62 14.54
C PRO A 207 -16.43 -16.05 15.24
N GLY A 208 -17.27 -16.79 14.51
CA GLY A 208 -18.42 -17.52 15.06
C GLY A 208 -19.40 -16.64 15.82
N ILE A 209 -19.63 -16.97 17.09
CA ILE A 209 -20.65 -16.33 17.92
C ILE A 209 -20.22 -14.96 18.47
N GLU A 210 -18.94 -14.59 18.35
CA GLU A 210 -18.42 -13.27 18.71
C GLU A 210 -18.73 -12.20 17.64
N SER A 211 -19.19 -12.63 16.46
CA SER A 211 -19.72 -11.75 15.41
C SER A 211 -21.15 -11.33 15.76
N CYS A 212 -21.27 -10.44 16.75
CA CYS A 212 -22.54 -9.85 17.14
C CYS A 212 -22.74 -8.49 16.46
N HIS A 213 -23.93 -8.27 15.89
CA HIS A 213 -24.39 -6.95 15.44
C HIS A 213 -24.96 -6.21 16.65
N ASP A 214 -24.07 -5.55 17.39
CA ASP A 214 -24.41 -4.79 18.57
C ASP A 214 -24.52 -3.29 18.27
N PRO A 215 -25.11 -2.48 19.16
CA PRO A 215 -25.23 -1.04 18.93
C PRO A 215 -23.89 -0.35 18.63
N THR A 216 -22.80 -0.85 19.22
CA THR A 216 -21.44 -0.31 18.97
C THR A 216 -21.03 -0.50 17.50
N GLN A 217 -21.35 -1.64 16.89
CA GLN A 217 -21.11 -1.90 15.48
C GLN A 217 -21.86 -0.88 14.60
N ASP A 218 -23.14 -0.65 14.89
CA ASP A 218 -23.97 0.28 14.11
C ASP A 218 -23.46 1.73 14.22
N HIS A 219 -23.11 2.18 15.43
CA HIS A 219 -22.52 3.50 15.65
C HIS A 219 -21.19 3.68 14.91
N LEU A 220 -20.34 2.65 14.91
CA LEU A 220 -19.05 2.70 14.24
C LEU A 220 -19.18 2.72 12.71
N VAL A 221 -20.15 1.99 12.15
CA VAL A 221 -20.51 2.07 10.73
C VAL A 221 -20.99 3.48 10.39
N GLY A 222 -21.87 4.06 11.23
CA GLY A 222 -22.34 5.43 11.06
C GLY A 222 -21.22 6.47 11.13
N GLU A 223 -20.31 6.35 12.10
CA GLU A 223 -19.15 7.24 12.27
C GLU A 223 -18.22 7.19 11.05
N VAL A 224 -17.87 5.98 10.59
CA VAL A 224 -17.07 5.79 9.37
C VAL A 224 -17.74 6.45 8.16
N TYR A 225 -19.05 6.25 8.00
CA TYR A 225 -19.81 6.86 6.90
C TYR A 225 -19.77 8.39 6.95
N GLN A 226 -20.04 8.99 8.12
CA GLN A 226 -20.03 10.44 8.30
C GLN A 226 -18.64 11.05 8.08
N LEU A 227 -17.60 10.42 8.63
CA LEU A 227 -16.22 10.87 8.45
C LEU A 227 -15.77 10.73 6.99
N SER A 228 -16.13 9.64 6.30
CA SER A 228 -15.85 9.46 4.87
C SER A 228 -16.52 10.55 4.04
N GLN A 229 -17.81 10.80 4.26
CA GLN A 229 -18.54 11.84 3.54
C GLN A 229 -17.95 13.23 3.79
N SER A 230 -17.53 13.51 5.03
CA SER A 230 -16.86 14.77 5.38
C SER A 230 -15.52 14.92 4.65
N VAL A 231 -14.70 13.88 4.57
CA VAL A 231 -13.43 13.90 3.84
C VAL A 231 -13.65 14.06 2.34
N ASP A 232 -14.65 13.37 1.77
CA ASP A 232 -14.99 13.48 0.34
C ASP A 232 -15.45 14.89 -0.04
N ASN A 233 -16.28 15.51 0.79
CA ASN A 233 -16.74 16.89 0.59
C ASN A 233 -15.58 17.88 0.66
N LEU A 234 -14.72 17.78 1.69
CA LEU A 234 -13.53 18.63 1.82
C LEU A 234 -12.56 18.44 0.64
N THR A 235 -12.41 17.20 0.16
CA THR A 235 -11.56 16.89 -1.01
C THR A 235 -12.13 17.50 -2.29
N ARG A 236 -13.46 17.51 -2.45
CA ARG A 236 -14.12 18.19 -3.57
C ARG A 236 -13.90 19.70 -3.52
N GLU A 237 -14.11 20.32 -2.36
CA GLU A 237 -13.85 21.75 -2.16
C GLU A 237 -12.38 22.11 -2.41
N LEU A 238 -11.45 21.25 -2.01
CA LEU A 238 -10.02 21.43 -2.28
C LEU A 238 -9.75 21.43 -3.79
N ARG A 239 -10.31 20.47 -4.55
CA ARG A 239 -10.16 20.42 -6.01
C ARG A 239 -10.75 21.65 -6.70
N GLU A 240 -11.90 22.13 -6.23
CA GLU A 240 -12.51 23.36 -6.74
C GLU A 240 -11.64 24.59 -6.45
N ALA A 241 -11.08 24.70 -5.24
CA ALA A 241 -10.15 25.77 -4.88
C ALA A 241 -8.87 25.72 -5.72
N GLU A 242 -8.30 24.54 -5.94
CA GLU A 242 -7.12 24.35 -6.82
C GLU A 242 -7.42 24.72 -8.28
N SER A 243 -8.61 24.39 -8.79
CA SER A 243 -9.07 24.80 -10.12
C SER A 243 -9.25 26.32 -10.23
N ASN A 244 -9.86 26.94 -9.24
CA ASN A 244 -10.06 28.39 -9.20
C ASN A 244 -8.73 29.14 -9.11
N LEU A 245 -7.81 28.66 -8.29
CA LEU A 245 -6.45 29.19 -8.21
C LEU A 245 -5.74 29.10 -9.57
N LYS A 246 -5.90 27.99 -10.30
CA LYS A 246 -5.36 27.86 -11.65
C LYS A 246 -5.95 28.90 -12.61
N LYS A 247 -7.26 29.11 -12.61
CA LYS A 247 -7.93 30.12 -13.46
C LYS A 247 -7.43 31.53 -13.14
N LEU A 248 -7.42 31.92 -11.86
CA LEU A 248 -6.92 33.23 -11.42
C LEU A 248 -5.48 33.46 -11.84
N ARG A 249 -4.65 32.40 -11.82
CA ARG A 249 -3.26 32.45 -12.27
C ARG A 249 -3.12 32.58 -13.79
N ASP A 250 -3.99 31.93 -14.57
CA ASP A 250 -4.01 32.06 -16.02
C ASP A 250 -4.48 33.48 -16.45
N ASP A 251 -5.52 34.02 -15.79
CA ASP A 251 -6.00 35.40 -15.99
C ASP A 251 -4.91 36.42 -15.65
N HIS A 252 -4.20 36.20 -14.54
CA HIS A 252 -3.05 37.00 -14.15
C HIS A 252 -1.95 36.99 -15.22
N GLN A 253 -1.63 35.83 -15.82
CA GLN A 253 -0.64 35.75 -16.88
C GLN A 253 -1.06 36.49 -18.17
N MET A 254 -2.36 36.55 -18.45
CA MET A 254 -2.89 37.32 -19.58
C MET A 254 -2.71 38.83 -19.35
N LEU A 255 -3.06 39.33 -18.16
CA LEU A 255 -2.91 40.75 -17.79
C LEU A 255 -1.45 41.22 -17.88
N VAL A 256 -0.50 40.38 -17.46
CA VAL A 256 0.95 40.67 -17.56
C VAL A 256 1.37 40.93 -19.01
N LYS A 257 0.94 40.09 -19.95
CA LYS A 257 1.28 40.24 -21.37
C LYS A 257 0.71 41.54 -21.94
N GLU A 258 -0.52 41.90 -21.57
CA GLU A 258 -1.14 43.15 -22.02
C GLU A 258 -0.37 44.38 -21.57
N ILE A 259 0.14 44.38 -20.33
CA ILE A 259 0.90 45.50 -19.78
C ILE A 259 2.29 45.56 -20.41
N GLU A 260 2.93 44.42 -20.66
CA GLU A 260 4.23 44.37 -21.34
C GLU A 260 4.15 44.98 -22.75
N MET A 261 3.04 44.77 -23.48
CA MET A 261 2.80 45.44 -24.76
C MET A 261 2.65 46.97 -24.61
N LYS A 262 2.09 47.45 -23.50
CA LYS A 262 1.89 48.89 -23.20
C LYS A 262 3.18 49.59 -22.76
N LYS A 263 4.24 48.86 -22.39
CA LYS A 263 5.58 49.40 -22.06
C LYS A 263 6.16 50.25 -23.19
N ASN A 264 5.92 49.84 -24.44
CA ASN A 264 6.35 50.59 -25.63
C ASN A 264 5.62 51.94 -25.76
N SER A 265 4.33 51.99 -25.42
CA SER A 265 3.55 53.23 -25.40
C SER A 265 4.05 54.20 -24.32
N LEU A 266 4.45 53.69 -23.16
CA LEU A 266 5.04 54.51 -22.11
C LEU A 266 6.37 55.13 -22.52
N TYR A 267 7.26 54.33 -23.12
CA TYR A 267 8.57 54.81 -23.58
C TYR A 267 8.41 55.99 -24.56
N ILE A 268 7.44 55.88 -25.47
CA ILE A 268 7.09 56.96 -26.40
C ILE A 268 6.58 58.19 -25.64
N ASP A 269 5.69 58.01 -24.67
CA ASP A 269 5.12 59.12 -23.90
C ASP A 269 6.18 59.87 -23.06
N GLN A 270 7.07 59.15 -22.37
CA GLN A 270 8.13 59.74 -21.57
C GLN A 270 9.21 60.43 -22.40
N GLN A 271 9.74 59.77 -23.43
CA GLN A 271 10.91 60.27 -24.17
C GLN A 271 10.55 61.28 -25.25
N LYS A 272 9.35 61.19 -25.83
CA LYS A 272 8.93 62.02 -26.96
C LYS A 272 7.86 63.03 -26.57
N SER A 273 6.79 62.59 -25.91
CA SER A 273 5.64 63.47 -25.63
C SER A 273 5.89 64.46 -24.50
N MET A 274 6.45 64.01 -23.36
CA MET A 274 6.64 64.86 -22.19
C MET A 274 7.66 65.98 -22.42
N ALA A 275 8.74 65.70 -23.17
CA ALA A 275 9.73 66.71 -23.55
C ALA A 275 9.13 67.85 -24.40
N VAL A 276 8.13 67.53 -25.23
CA VAL A 276 7.42 68.52 -26.06
C VAL A 276 6.38 69.28 -25.24
N ARG A 277 5.62 68.61 -24.36
CA ARG A 277 4.61 69.25 -23.49
C ARG A 277 5.24 70.26 -22.53
N MET A 278 6.40 69.96 -21.96
CA MET A 278 7.12 70.89 -21.07
C MET A 278 7.59 72.18 -21.77
N ARG A 279 7.65 72.18 -23.11
CA ARG A 279 8.02 73.35 -23.93
C ARG A 279 6.82 74.08 -24.53
N TYR A 280 5.62 73.52 -24.44
CA TYR A 280 4.44 74.09 -25.08
C TYR A 280 3.87 75.24 -24.23
N PRO A 281 3.63 76.43 -24.80
CA PRO A 281 3.10 77.55 -24.04
C PRO A 281 1.67 77.28 -23.55
N SER A 282 1.28 77.82 -22.38
CA SER A 282 -0.09 77.71 -21.87
C SER A 282 -1.09 78.36 -22.84
N VAL A 283 -2.36 77.93 -22.79
CA VAL A 283 -3.42 78.44 -23.67
C VAL A 283 -3.54 79.96 -23.55
N GLN A 284 -3.38 80.51 -22.35
CA GLN A 284 -3.34 81.96 -22.10
C GLN A 284 -2.20 82.66 -22.85
N ARG A 285 -0.99 82.08 -22.84
CA ARG A 285 0.19 82.61 -23.53
C ARG A 285 0.06 82.52 -25.05
N LEU A 286 -0.61 81.47 -25.56
CA LEU A 286 -0.92 81.31 -26.99
C LEU A 286 -1.98 82.29 -27.48
N LEU A 287 -2.93 82.66 -26.62
CA LEU A 287 -3.96 83.66 -26.89
C LEU A 287 -3.45 85.11 -26.74
N GLY A 288 -2.16 85.30 -26.46
CA GLY A 288 -1.53 86.63 -26.35
C GLY A 288 -1.75 87.32 -25.00
N TYR A 289 -2.34 86.63 -24.02
CA TYR A 289 -2.41 87.13 -22.66
C TYR A 289 -1.08 86.82 -21.98
N ASN A 290 -0.32 87.88 -21.63
CA ASN A 290 0.82 87.74 -20.75
C ASN A 290 0.30 87.37 -19.36
N ALA A 291 0.82 86.28 -18.79
CA ALA A 291 0.69 85.99 -17.36
C ALA A 291 1.33 87.12 -16.54
#